data_AF-A0A381L4W1-F1
#
_entry.id   AF-A0A381L4W1-F1
#
_cell.length_a   1.000
_cell.length_b   1.000
_cell.length_c   1.000
_cell.angle_alpha   90.00
_cell.angle_beta   90.00
_cell.angle_gamma   90.00
#
_symmetry.space_group_name_H-M   'P 1'
#
loop_
_entity.id
_entity.type
_entity.pdbx_description
1 polymer ?
#
loop_
_entity_poly.entity_id
_entity_poly.type
_entity_poly.pdbx_seq_one_letter_code
_entity_poly.pdbx_strand_id
1 'polypeptide(L)' 'PLIDGMVSIRPWLSAMQDNTSAHTAARTMEEMRQRLIQPIFSPTNSPDLNPIESVWNRIKDYIQHHLPNLAGGK' A
#
# COMPACT_ATOMS: atom_id res chain seq x y z
N PRO A 1 -16.02 -0.94 -2.36
CA PRO A 1 -15.12 0.23 -2.15
C PRO A 1 -14.12 0.32 -3.32
N LEU A 2 -13.45 1.45 -3.57
CA LEU A 2 -12.80 1.77 -4.85
C LEU A 2 -11.89 0.66 -5.43
N ILE A 3 -11.15 -0.06 -4.60
CA ILE A 3 -10.27 -1.19 -5.00
C ILE A 3 -11.07 -2.35 -5.61
N ASP A 4 -12.19 -2.72 -4.98
CA ASP A 4 -13.14 -3.76 -5.44
C ASP A 4 -13.69 -3.43 -6.84
N GLY A 5 -14.03 -2.16 -7.05
CA GLY A 5 -14.43 -1.63 -8.35
C GLY A 5 -13.30 -1.72 -9.38
N MET A 6 -12.06 -1.39 -9.00
CA MET A 6 -10.91 -1.45 -9.89
C MET A 6 -10.54 -2.87 -10.33
N VAL A 7 -10.55 -3.84 -9.40
CA VAL A 7 -10.18 -5.23 -9.74
C VAL A 7 -11.28 -5.94 -10.53
N SER A 8 -12.55 -5.60 -10.30
CA SER A 8 -13.67 -6.18 -11.05
C SER A 8 -13.69 -5.74 -12.53
N ILE A 9 -13.31 -4.49 -12.82
CA ILE A 9 -13.21 -3.99 -14.21
C ILE A 9 -11.88 -4.38 -14.89
N ARG A 10 -10.85 -4.74 -14.12
CA ARG A 10 -9.50 -5.08 -14.60
C ARG A 10 -8.99 -6.30 -13.85
N PRO A 11 -9.42 -7.52 -14.23
CA PRO A 11 -9.11 -8.75 -13.50
C PRO A 11 -7.63 -9.13 -13.50
N TRP A 12 -6.79 -8.47 -14.30
CA TRP A 12 -5.34 -8.64 -14.30
C TRP A 12 -4.61 -7.79 -13.25
N LEU A 13 -5.33 -6.93 -12.51
CA LEU A 13 -4.73 -6.17 -11.42
C LEU A 13 -4.70 -7.00 -10.14
N SER A 14 -3.53 -7.01 -9.50
CA SER A 14 -3.31 -7.58 -8.17
C SER A 14 -3.05 -6.47 -7.15
N ALA A 15 -3.36 -6.72 -5.88
CA ALA A 15 -3.12 -5.76 -4.81
C ALA A 15 -1.72 -5.92 -4.23
N MET A 16 -0.93 -4.85 -4.14
CA MET A 16 0.36 -4.86 -3.43
C MET A 16 0.17 -4.27 -2.03
N GLN A 17 0.61 -5.00 -1.00
CA GLN A 17 0.62 -4.55 0.41
C GLN A 17 1.77 -5.22 1.16
N ASP A 18 2.16 -4.66 2.31
CA ASP A 18 3.14 -5.30 3.21
C ASP A 18 2.51 -6.46 4.01
N ASN A 19 3.36 -7.22 4.71
CA ASN A 19 2.94 -8.36 5.54
C ASN A 19 2.73 -7.99 7.01
N THR A 20 2.29 -6.77 7.33
CA THR A 20 1.94 -6.45 8.72
C THR A 20 0.83 -7.40 9.23
N SER A 21 0.75 -7.57 10.56
CA SER A 21 -0.20 -8.50 11.18
C SER A 21 -1.66 -8.19 10.83
N ALA A 22 -1.99 -6.90 10.63
CA ALA A 22 -3.33 -6.48 10.20
C ALA A 22 -3.67 -6.93 8.78
N HIS A 23 -2.71 -6.89 7.85
CA HIS A 23 -2.90 -7.30 6.45
C HIS A 23 -2.96 -8.82 6.27
N THR A 24 -2.30 -9.56 7.16
CA THR A 24 -2.26 -11.04 7.13
C THR A 24 -3.30 -11.71 8.04
N ALA A 25 -4.05 -10.92 8.82
CA ALA A 25 -5.10 -11.44 9.70
C ALA A 25 -6.15 -12.24 8.91
N ALA A 26 -6.62 -13.35 9.48
CA ALA A 26 -7.55 -14.27 8.81
C ALA A 26 -8.81 -13.57 8.27
N ARG A 27 -9.37 -12.63 9.04
CA ARG A 27 -10.53 -11.85 8.61
C ARG A 27 -10.23 -10.96 7.41
N THR A 28 -9.06 -10.32 7.39
CA THR A 28 -8.62 -9.47 6.27
C THR A 28 -8.44 -10.29 5.00
N MET A 29 -7.78 -11.46 5.11
CA MET A 29 -7.57 -12.36 3.97
C MET A 29 -8.89 -12.93 3.44
N GLU A 30 -9.84 -13.26 4.31
CA GLU A 30 -11.17 -13.73 3.90
C GLU A 30 -11.97 -12.65 3.16
N GLU A 31 -11.94 -11.40 3.63
CA GLU A 31 -12.58 -10.27 2.92
C GLU A 31 -11.99 -10.06 1.52
N MET A 32 -10.66 -10.16 1.37
CA MET A 32 -10.01 -10.07 0.05
C MET A 32 -10.44 -11.22 -0.85
N ARG A 33 -10.47 -12.45 -0.32
CA ARG A 33 -10.88 -13.65 -1.05
C ARG A 33 -12.32 -13.55 -1.55
N GLN A 34 -13.25 -13.08 -0.71
CA GLN A 34 -14.66 -12.90 -1.07
C GLN A 34 -14.87 -11.89 -2.21
N ARG A 35 -13.95 -10.93 -2.35
CA ARG A 35 -13.95 -9.89 -3.40
C ARG A 35 -13.09 -10.25 -4.61
N LEU A 36 -12.53 -11.46 -4.65
CA LEU A 36 -11.61 -11.92 -5.70
C LEU A 36 -10.35 -11.03 -5.81
N ILE A 37 -9.96 -10.36 -4.73
CA ILE A 37 -8.74 -9.55 -4.67
C ILE A 37 -7.58 -10.49 -4.32
N GLN A 38 -6.59 -10.59 -5.20
CA GLN A 38 -5.38 -11.36 -4.97
C GLN A 38 -4.23 -10.44 -4.55
N PRO A 39 -3.73 -10.56 -3.30
CA PRO A 39 -2.54 -9.84 -2.88
C PRO A 39 -1.28 -10.44 -3.49
N ILE A 40 -0.32 -9.59 -3.86
CA ILE A 40 1.03 -9.97 -4.29
C ILE A 40 1.85 -10.35 -3.06
N PHE A 41 2.68 -11.38 -3.19
CA PHE A 41 3.65 -11.73 -2.15
C PHE A 41 4.66 -10.59 -1.97
N SER A 42 4.78 -10.07 -0.75
CA SER A 42 5.84 -9.14 -0.36
C SER A 42 6.80 -9.84 0.58
N PRO A 43 8.13 -9.76 0.39
CA PRO A 43 9.08 -10.21 1.41
C PRO A 43 9.05 -9.29 2.65
N THR A 44 9.37 -9.85 3.81
CA THR A 44 9.49 -9.09 5.07
C THR A 44 10.67 -8.12 5.01
N ASN A 45 10.50 -6.90 5.53
CA ASN A 45 11.53 -5.85 5.55
C ASN A 45 12.06 -5.43 4.16
N SER A 46 11.20 -5.48 3.14
CA SER A 46 11.55 -5.06 1.77
C SER A 46 10.72 -3.87 1.28
N PRO A 47 10.84 -2.69 1.92
CA PRO A 47 10.12 -1.49 1.50
C PRO A 47 10.52 -1.03 0.08
N ASP A 48 11.75 -1.30 -0.32
CA ASP A 48 12.29 -1.01 -1.66
C ASP A 48 11.51 -1.69 -2.79
N LEU A 49 10.84 -2.81 -2.52
CA LEU A 49 10.01 -3.53 -3.48
C LEU A 49 8.57 -3.01 -3.53
N ASN A 50 8.16 -2.13 -2.62
CA ASN A 50 6.81 -1.56 -2.61
C ASN A 50 6.78 -0.21 -3.35
N PRO A 51 6.06 -0.10 -4.48
CA PRO A 51 6.02 1.15 -5.27
C PRO A 51 5.53 2.37 -4.49
N ILE A 52 4.75 2.17 -3.42
CA ILE A 52 4.22 3.28 -2.61
C ILE A 52 5.34 4.06 -1.92
N GLU A 53 6.48 3.44 -1.61
CA GLU A 53 7.60 4.10 -0.94
C GLU A 53 8.20 5.21 -1.80
N SER A 54 8.23 5.02 -3.13
CA SER A 54 8.65 6.07 -4.06
C SER A 54 7.69 7.27 -4.06
N VAL A 55 6.39 7.02 -3.89
CA VAL A 55 5.38 8.08 -3.76
C VAL A 55 5.57 8.83 -2.44
N TRP A 56 5.79 8.10 -1.33
CA TRP A 56 6.05 8.70 -0.02
C TRP A 56 7.32 9.54 -0.02
N ASN A 57 8.39 9.10 -0.67
CA ASN A 57 9.62 9.89 -0.80
C ASN A 57 9.36 11.23 -1.49
N ARG A 58 8.64 11.23 -2.61
CA ARG A 58 8.25 12.47 -3.31
C ARG A 58 7.41 13.40 -2.44
N ILE A 59 6.48 12.84 -1.66
CA ILE A 59 5.64 13.63 -0.74
C ILE A 59 6.52 14.27 0.36
N LYS A 60 7.44 13.50 0.95
CA LYS A 60 8.38 14.01 1.97
C LYS A 60 9.26 15.11 1.41
N ASP A 61 9.83 14.92 0.21
CA ASP A 61 10.67 15.92 -0.46
C ASP A 61 9.88 17.22 -0.70
N TYR A 62 8.64 17.11 -1.17
CA TYR A 62 7.75 18.25 -1.38
C TYR A 62 7.47 19.00 -0.08
N ILE A 63 7.11 18.28 0.99
CA ILE A 63 6.85 18.89 2.31
C ILE A 63 8.11 19.56 2.84
N GLN A 64 9.28 18.92 2.74
CA GLN A 64 10.54 19.49 3.21
C GLN A 64 10.92 20.77 2.45
N HIS A 65 10.68 20.80 1.14
CA HIS A 65 11.00 21.95 0.31
C HIS A 65 10.04 23.14 0.52
N HIS A 66 8.74 22.88 0.64
CA HIS A 66 7.71 23.93 0.66
C HIS A 66 7.20 24.29 2.06
N LEU A 67 7.37 23.41 3.04
CA LEU A 67 6.84 23.57 4.39
C LEU A 67 7.95 23.29 5.44
N PRO A 68 9.06 24.05 5.42
CA PRO A 68 10.24 23.75 6.24
C PRO A 68 9.96 23.75 7.75
N ASN A 69 8.94 24.50 8.20
CA ASN A 69 8.53 24.56 9.60
C ASN A 69 7.69 23.35 10.06
N LEU A 70 7.17 22.53 9.13
CA LEU A 70 6.46 21.28 9.42
C LEU A 70 7.40 20.06 9.38
N ALA A 71 8.48 20.14 8.60
CA ALA A 71 9.50 19.09 8.53
C ALA A 71 10.38 19.04 9.79
N GLY A 72 10.40 20.10 10.60
CA GLY A 72 11.11 20.19 11.88
C GLY A 72 10.31 19.67 13.06
N GLY A 73 9.90 18.41 13.05
CA GLY A 73 9.45 17.73 14.27
C GLY A 73 10.65 17.37 15.13
N LYS A 74 10.84 18.08 16.26
CA LYS A 74 11.55 17.52 17.41
C LYS A 74 10.69 16.46 18.08
#